data_AF-A0A538IIK1-F1
#
_entry.id   AF-A0A538IIK1-F1
#
_cell.length_a   1.000
_cell.length_b   1.000
_cell.length_c   1.000
_cell.angle_alpha   90.00
_cell.angle_beta   90.00
_cell.angle_gamma   90.00
#
_symmetry.space_group_name_H-M   'P 1'
#
loop_
_entity.id
_entity.type
_entity.pdbx_description
1 polymer ?
#
loop_
_entity_poly.entity_id
_entity_poly.type
_entity_poly.pdbx_seq_one_letter_code
_entity_poly.pdbx_strand_id
1 'polypeptide(L)'
;MSGPSSIDTLRRLSPVSDLEAAAVFGPSGCDELLAGVTRQPFGRGARPRTTTHRRRRRPLVLALAVVVAAATAAAAWAIFGSSAQETTSIECVIAGTDTIIPASSGDPAADCALQWQRDLGTTPPPLVAYDNGDGGVSVVPRGEKPPAGWKPLAGHSQDVALIQLQESLDDYVGGLNASCLDGTAATALADAKLARFGFSGWTVTVRSTSSGTGARTCVASDVVEPAKQTVTLIPTGVPAGPETTFQQLADKLRPATKRCESLPAAVASVRAAASDLGLSESARTYELDAVTDDSLRCASIYETVGGTIFVNVRGPSG
;
A
#
# COMPACT_ATOMS: atom_id res chain seq x y z
N MET A 1 1.52 14.57 -27.17
CA MET A 1 2.08 13.21 -27.26
C MET A 1 2.24 12.73 -25.84
N SER A 2 1.30 11.92 -25.35
CA SER A 2 1.40 11.34 -24.00
C SER A 2 2.48 10.26 -24.04
N GLY A 3 3.41 10.26 -23.08
CA GLY A 3 4.36 9.16 -22.93
C GLY A 3 3.66 7.84 -22.62
N PRO A 4 4.36 6.69 -22.71
CA PRO A 4 3.82 5.42 -22.21
C PRO A 4 3.45 5.59 -20.72
N SER A 5 2.28 5.09 -20.31
CA SER A 5 1.85 5.22 -18.90
C SER A 5 2.81 4.46 -17.98
N SER A 6 2.78 4.80 -16.70
CA SER A 6 3.59 4.11 -15.69
C SER A 6 3.27 2.60 -15.67
N ILE A 7 2.01 2.22 -15.90
CA ILE A 7 1.56 0.83 -16.04
C ILE A 7 2.11 0.17 -17.31
N ASP A 8 2.12 0.84 -18.46
CA ASP A 8 2.73 0.29 -19.69
C ASP A 8 4.23 0.00 -19.50
N THR A 9 4.90 0.82 -18.69
CA THR A 9 6.32 0.62 -18.33
C THR A 9 6.48 -0.54 -17.35
N LEU A 10 5.63 -0.64 -16.32
CA LEU A 10 5.60 -1.77 -15.39
C LEU A 10 5.22 -3.09 -16.10
N ARG A 11 4.37 -3.05 -17.12
CA ARG A 11 3.98 -4.19 -17.95
C ARG A 11 5.05 -4.64 -18.93
N ARG A 12 5.82 -3.72 -19.49
CA ARG A 12 7.06 -4.08 -20.19
C ARG A 12 8.05 -4.79 -19.27
N LEU A 13 7.85 -4.68 -17.96
CA LEU A 13 8.60 -5.39 -16.94
C LEU A 13 7.83 -6.61 -16.35
N SER A 14 6.55 -6.89 -16.70
CA SER A 14 5.83 -8.16 -16.39
C SER A 14 4.42 -8.33 -17.01
N PRO A 15 3.91 -9.58 -17.17
CA PRO A 15 4.38 -10.82 -16.55
C PRO A 15 5.28 -11.62 -17.48
N VAL A 16 6.48 -11.85 -16.99
CA VAL A 16 7.18 -13.09 -17.25
C VAL A 16 6.59 -14.05 -16.22
N SER A 17 5.83 -15.07 -16.60
CA SER A 17 5.27 -16.06 -15.65
C SER A 17 6.37 -16.62 -14.73
N ASP A 18 6.07 -17.15 -13.54
CA ASP A 18 7.10 -17.79 -12.68
C ASP A 18 7.96 -18.81 -13.46
N LEU A 19 7.36 -19.48 -14.45
CA LEU A 19 8.03 -20.35 -15.40
C LEU A 19 8.92 -19.62 -16.40
N GLU A 20 8.46 -18.54 -17.02
CA GLU A 20 9.28 -17.73 -17.93
C GLU A 20 10.36 -16.93 -17.17
N ALA A 21 10.10 -16.53 -15.93
CA ALA A 21 11.00 -15.74 -15.10
C ALA A 21 12.05 -16.66 -14.51
N ALA A 22 11.66 -17.89 -14.14
CA ALA A 22 12.60 -18.97 -13.89
C ALA A 22 13.36 -19.40 -15.15
N ALA A 23 12.77 -19.31 -16.36
CA ALA A 23 13.48 -19.61 -17.61
C ALA A 23 14.50 -18.52 -17.98
N VAL A 24 14.22 -17.26 -17.68
CA VAL A 24 15.10 -16.11 -18.00
C VAL A 24 16.12 -15.82 -16.90
N PHE A 25 15.71 -15.89 -15.63
CA PHE A 25 16.50 -15.50 -14.46
C PHE A 25 16.85 -16.69 -13.54
N GLY A 26 16.29 -17.87 -13.76
CA GLY A 26 16.35 -18.98 -12.80
C GLY A 26 15.37 -18.79 -11.64
N PRO A 27 14.94 -19.88 -10.95
CA PRO A 27 14.10 -19.78 -9.75
C PRO A 27 14.71 -18.84 -8.69
N SER A 28 16.04 -18.86 -8.57
CA SER A 28 16.80 -17.98 -7.70
C SER A 28 16.77 -16.51 -8.12
N GLY A 29 16.74 -16.19 -9.42
CA GLY A 29 16.72 -14.81 -9.90
C GLY A 29 15.36 -14.14 -9.74
N CYS A 30 14.28 -14.92 -9.81
CA CYS A 30 12.93 -14.42 -9.52
C CYS A 30 12.77 -14.09 -8.02
N ASP A 31 13.26 -14.99 -7.14
CA ASP A 31 13.36 -14.75 -5.71
C ASP A 31 14.25 -13.53 -5.39
N GLU A 32 15.34 -13.34 -6.12
CA GLU A 32 16.26 -12.21 -5.95
C GLU A 32 15.68 -10.87 -6.43
N LEU A 33 14.84 -10.88 -7.46
CA LEU A 33 14.15 -9.69 -7.97
C LEU A 33 13.03 -9.26 -7.03
N LEU A 34 12.20 -10.20 -6.57
CA LEU A 34 11.20 -9.97 -5.51
C LEU A 34 11.87 -9.54 -4.20
N ALA A 35 12.98 -10.18 -3.82
CA ALA A 35 13.79 -9.75 -2.68
C ALA A 35 14.40 -8.36 -2.90
N GLY A 36 14.79 -8.00 -4.12
CA GLY A 36 15.35 -6.68 -4.45
C GLY A 36 14.32 -5.57 -4.34
N VAL A 37 13.09 -5.82 -4.79
CA VAL A 37 11.97 -4.87 -4.66
C VAL A 37 11.52 -4.74 -3.20
N THR A 38 11.53 -5.83 -2.42
CA THR A 38 11.10 -5.83 -1.00
C THR A 38 12.20 -5.44 0.00
N ARG A 39 13.49 -5.59 -0.35
CA ARG A 39 14.63 -5.30 0.55
C ARG A 39 15.35 -3.99 0.26
N GLN A 40 14.87 -3.11 -0.62
CA GLN A 40 15.53 -1.80 -0.77
C GLN A 40 15.54 -1.10 0.59
N PRO A 41 16.73 -0.90 1.21
CA PRO A 41 16.78 -0.27 2.51
C PRO A 41 16.41 1.20 2.35
N PHE A 42 15.36 1.61 3.06
CA PHE A 42 15.10 3.02 3.30
C PHE A 42 16.31 3.63 4.02
N GLY A 43 16.99 4.53 3.34
CA GLY A 43 18.00 5.41 3.91
C GLY A 43 19.28 4.72 4.41
N ARG A 44 20.36 4.83 3.64
CA ARG A 44 21.71 5.21 4.13
C ARG A 44 22.68 5.42 2.97
N GLY A 45 22.73 6.65 2.49
CA GLY A 45 23.88 7.19 1.76
C GLY A 45 24.87 7.90 2.69
N ALA A 46 25.22 7.33 3.85
CA ALA A 46 26.29 7.85 4.69
C ALA A 46 27.61 7.13 4.33
N ARG A 47 28.36 7.70 3.37
CA ARG A 47 29.72 7.26 3.07
C ARG A 47 30.68 7.59 4.24
N PRO A 48 31.72 6.79 4.48
CA PRO A 48 32.72 7.06 5.51
C PRO A 48 33.48 8.36 5.19
N ARG A 49 33.66 9.21 6.21
CA ARG A 49 34.56 10.37 6.18
C ARG A 49 36.01 9.87 6.17
N THR A 50 36.71 10.05 5.06
CA THR A 50 38.17 10.21 5.08
C THR A 50 38.51 11.69 4.91
N THR A 51 39.15 12.25 5.93
CA THR A 51 39.71 13.60 5.98
C THR A 51 40.87 13.76 4.99
N THR A 52 40.85 14.80 4.15
CA THR A 52 41.92 15.84 4.02
C THR A 52 41.64 16.86 2.89
N HIS A 53 41.83 18.15 3.26
CA HIS A 53 42.17 19.34 2.47
C HIS A 53 41.31 19.90 1.30
N ARG A 54 40.73 21.09 1.59
CA ARG A 54 40.97 22.39 0.91
C ARG A 54 40.63 22.54 -0.59
N ARG A 55 39.41 23.00 -0.92
CA ARG A 55 39.12 24.27 -1.67
C ARG A 55 37.64 24.35 -2.07
N ARG A 56 37.11 25.58 -1.99
CA ARG A 56 35.75 26.01 -2.37
C ARG A 56 35.36 25.57 -3.79
N ARG A 57 34.38 24.67 -3.91
CA ARG A 57 33.35 24.68 -4.97
C ARG A 57 32.06 24.11 -4.37
N ARG A 58 30.96 24.86 -4.47
CA ARG A 58 29.62 24.44 -4.00
C ARG A 58 29.11 23.35 -4.95
N PRO A 59 28.89 22.10 -4.52
CA PRO A 59 28.16 21.16 -5.34
C PRO A 59 26.66 21.39 -5.11
N LEU A 60 25.95 21.70 -6.19
CA LEU A 60 24.51 21.57 -6.29
C LEU A 60 24.23 20.06 -6.24
N VAL A 61 23.88 19.56 -5.06
CA VAL A 61 23.44 18.17 -4.90
C VAL A 61 21.97 18.13 -5.30
N LEU A 62 21.73 17.79 -6.57
CA LEU A 62 20.43 17.34 -7.05
C LEU A 62 20.09 16.04 -6.32
N ALA A 63 19.23 16.15 -5.31
CA ALA A 63 18.63 15.02 -4.63
C ALA A 63 17.56 14.44 -5.56
N LEU A 64 17.91 13.40 -6.32
CA LEU A 64 16.97 12.53 -7.00
C LEU A 64 17.05 11.18 -6.28
N ALA A 65 16.10 10.90 -5.40
CA ALA A 65 15.99 9.63 -4.69
C ALA A 65 14.59 9.03 -4.87
N VAL A 66 14.46 8.29 -5.97
CA VAL A 66 13.85 6.95 -6.10
C VAL A 66 12.51 6.67 -5.39
N VAL A 67 11.46 6.58 -6.22
CA VAL A 67 10.03 6.29 -5.94
C VAL A 67 9.69 4.78 -5.96
N VAL A 68 10.63 3.88 -5.64
CA VAL A 68 10.48 2.45 -6.02
C VAL A 68 9.72 1.57 -5.00
N ALA A 69 9.53 2.01 -3.75
CA ALA A 69 8.90 1.14 -2.74
C ALA A 69 7.36 1.10 -2.77
N ALA A 70 6.69 2.09 -3.38
CA ALA A 70 5.23 2.15 -3.44
C ALA A 70 4.60 1.07 -4.35
N ALA A 71 5.39 0.48 -5.24
CA ALA A 71 4.90 -0.37 -6.31
C ALA A 71 4.56 -1.81 -5.90
N THR A 72 4.92 -2.27 -4.70
CA THR A 72 4.81 -3.71 -4.37
C THR A 72 3.39 -4.18 -4.16
N ALA A 73 2.58 -3.47 -3.37
CA ALA A 73 1.16 -3.81 -3.22
C ALA A 73 0.31 -3.17 -4.34
N ALA A 74 0.59 -1.91 -4.68
CA ALA A 74 -0.26 -1.13 -5.57
C ALA A 74 -0.08 -1.43 -7.07
N ALA A 75 0.93 -2.22 -7.46
CA ALA A 75 1.07 -2.76 -8.83
C ALA A 75 0.93 -4.29 -8.89
N ALA A 76 0.64 -4.96 -7.77
CA ALA A 76 0.45 -6.41 -7.74
C ALA A 76 -0.73 -6.85 -8.62
N TRP A 77 -1.80 -6.05 -8.71
CA TRP A 77 -2.98 -6.36 -9.53
C TRP A 77 -2.63 -6.55 -11.02
N ALA A 78 -1.67 -5.78 -11.55
CA ALA A 78 -1.21 -5.92 -12.93
C ALA A 78 -0.50 -7.25 -13.20
N ILE A 79 -0.05 -7.94 -12.14
CA ILE A 79 0.64 -9.23 -12.20
C ILE A 79 -0.36 -10.38 -11.99
N PHE A 80 -1.30 -10.24 -11.05
CA PHE A 80 -2.21 -11.33 -10.66
C PHE A 80 -3.53 -11.38 -11.43
N GLY A 81 -3.85 -10.36 -12.24
CA GLY A 81 -5.02 -10.36 -13.11
C GLY A 81 -6.34 -10.37 -12.34
N SER A 82 -6.42 -9.59 -11.24
CA SER A 82 -7.68 -9.34 -10.52
C SER A 82 -8.71 -8.67 -11.43
N SER A 83 -10.00 -8.70 -11.11
CA SER A 83 -10.93 -7.78 -11.75
C SER A 83 -10.78 -6.35 -11.19
N ALA A 84 -11.25 -5.34 -11.92
CA ALA A 84 -11.26 -3.95 -11.43
C ALA A 84 -12.04 -3.80 -10.10
N GLN A 85 -13.01 -4.67 -9.83
CA GLN A 85 -13.77 -4.65 -8.57
C GLN A 85 -12.96 -5.22 -7.39
N GLU A 86 -11.97 -6.06 -7.68
CA GLU A 86 -11.16 -6.80 -6.70
C GLU A 86 -9.81 -6.14 -6.41
N THR A 87 -9.43 -5.08 -7.14
CA THR A 87 -8.22 -4.33 -6.80
C THR A 87 -8.44 -3.45 -5.58
N THR A 88 -7.42 -3.33 -4.74
CA THR A 88 -7.39 -2.49 -3.54
C THR A 88 -6.57 -1.21 -3.74
N SER A 89 -6.24 -0.90 -5.00
CA SER A 89 -5.49 0.30 -5.40
C SER A 89 -6.15 0.98 -6.59
N ILE A 90 -5.90 2.28 -6.73
CA ILE A 90 -6.50 3.12 -7.76
C ILE A 90 -5.38 3.93 -8.43
N GLU A 91 -5.37 3.97 -9.75
CA GLU A 91 -4.55 4.90 -10.51
C GLU A 91 -5.33 6.19 -10.76
N CYS A 92 -4.93 7.29 -10.12
CA CYS A 92 -5.48 8.61 -10.33
C CYS A 92 -4.64 9.38 -11.35
N VAL A 93 -5.26 9.83 -12.45
CA VAL A 93 -4.60 10.75 -13.39
C VAL A 93 -4.82 12.18 -12.91
N ILE A 94 -3.82 12.73 -12.21
CA ILE A 94 -3.87 14.06 -11.58
C ILE A 94 -2.96 15.02 -12.36
N ALA A 95 -3.56 16.02 -13.01
CA ALA A 95 -2.85 17.01 -13.82
C ALA A 95 -1.85 16.38 -14.83
N GLY A 96 -2.22 15.25 -15.44
CA GLY A 96 -1.41 14.53 -16.41
C GLY A 96 -0.29 13.66 -15.82
N THR A 97 -0.28 13.46 -14.49
CA THR A 97 0.61 12.52 -13.80
C THR A 97 -0.21 11.34 -13.27
N ASP A 98 0.31 10.13 -13.44
CA ASP A 98 -0.29 8.93 -12.86
C ASP A 98 0.16 8.81 -11.39
N THR A 99 -0.79 8.85 -10.46
CA THR A 99 -0.56 8.64 -9.03
C THR A 99 -1.33 7.40 -8.60
N ILE A 100 -0.63 6.38 -8.08
CA ILE A 100 -1.29 5.19 -7.53
C ILE A 100 -1.52 5.40 -6.04
N ILE A 101 -2.77 5.26 -5.60
CA ILE A 101 -3.19 5.35 -4.20
C ILE A 101 -3.83 4.04 -3.73
N PRO A 102 -3.80 3.74 -2.42
CA PRO A 102 -4.69 2.72 -1.86
C PRO A 102 -6.15 3.15 -2.03
N ALA A 103 -7.03 2.21 -2.36
CA ALA A 103 -8.47 2.42 -2.27
C ALA A 103 -8.90 2.43 -0.80
N SER A 104 -9.85 3.29 -0.44
CA SER A 104 -10.29 3.42 0.97
C SER A 104 -11.81 3.35 1.11
N SER A 105 -12.59 4.01 0.24
CA SER A 105 -14.05 4.07 0.36
C SER A 105 -14.79 3.02 -0.45
N GLY A 106 -14.16 2.51 -1.52
CA GLY A 106 -14.79 1.70 -2.55
C GLY A 106 -15.41 2.49 -3.70
N ASP A 107 -15.41 3.84 -3.61
CA ASP A 107 -15.70 4.76 -4.72
C ASP A 107 -14.37 5.34 -5.24
N PRO A 108 -13.83 4.81 -6.34
CA PRO A 108 -12.54 5.25 -6.84
C PRO A 108 -12.50 6.72 -7.24
N ALA A 109 -13.62 7.27 -7.72
CA ALA A 109 -13.68 8.67 -8.11
C ALA A 109 -13.65 9.60 -6.90
N ALA A 110 -14.29 9.20 -5.79
CA ALA A 110 -14.22 9.94 -4.52
C ALA A 110 -12.81 9.88 -3.91
N ASP A 111 -12.18 8.71 -3.91
CA ASP A 111 -10.83 8.52 -3.37
C ASP A 111 -9.80 9.35 -4.16
N CYS A 112 -9.85 9.32 -5.49
CA CYS A 112 -9.01 10.18 -6.32
C CYS A 112 -9.33 11.68 -6.20
N ALA A 113 -10.59 12.05 -5.94
CA ALA A 113 -10.98 13.43 -5.69
C ALA A 113 -10.33 13.96 -4.40
N LEU A 114 -10.23 13.13 -3.35
CA LEU A 114 -9.49 13.47 -2.12
C LEU A 114 -8.00 13.62 -2.41
N GLN A 115 -7.41 12.66 -3.14
CA GLN A 115 -6.00 12.74 -3.52
C GLN A 115 -5.69 14.01 -4.34
N TRP A 116 -6.55 14.37 -5.30
CA TRP A 116 -6.42 15.59 -6.08
C TRP A 116 -6.37 16.85 -5.19
N GLN A 117 -7.25 16.92 -4.19
CA GLN A 117 -7.26 18.05 -3.25
C GLN A 117 -5.98 18.09 -2.41
N ARG A 118 -5.47 16.94 -1.95
CA ARG A 118 -4.18 16.86 -1.24
C ARG A 118 -3.02 17.31 -2.11
N ASP A 119 -3.03 16.89 -3.37
CA ASP A 119 -1.93 17.12 -4.30
C ASP A 119 -1.86 18.56 -4.79
N LEU A 120 -3.03 19.13 -5.14
CA LEU A 120 -3.10 20.42 -5.83
C LEU A 120 -3.75 21.53 -5.00
N GLY A 121 -4.37 21.23 -3.86
CA GLY A 121 -5.09 22.22 -3.04
C GLY A 121 -6.30 22.83 -3.75
N THR A 122 -6.84 22.16 -4.76
CA THR A 122 -7.94 22.66 -5.61
C THR A 122 -9.09 21.66 -5.66
N THR A 123 -10.30 22.16 -5.93
CA THR A 123 -11.46 21.30 -6.20
C THR A 123 -11.19 20.48 -7.48
N PRO A 124 -11.33 19.15 -7.44
CA PRO A 124 -11.14 18.31 -8.62
C PRO A 124 -12.20 18.60 -9.69
N PRO A 125 -11.86 18.43 -10.98
CA PRO A 125 -12.89 18.35 -12.01
C PRO A 125 -13.79 17.12 -11.77
N PRO A 126 -14.96 17.02 -12.42
CA PRO A 126 -15.73 15.77 -12.38
C PRO A 126 -14.87 14.60 -12.85
N LEU A 127 -14.73 13.57 -12.02
CA LEU A 127 -13.94 12.38 -12.31
C LEU A 127 -14.83 11.21 -12.74
N VAL A 128 -14.25 10.27 -13.47
CA VAL A 128 -14.88 8.99 -13.86
C VAL A 128 -13.87 7.88 -13.69
N ALA A 129 -14.30 6.81 -13.01
CA ALA A 129 -13.52 5.59 -12.84
C ALA A 129 -13.75 4.62 -14.01
N TYR A 130 -12.70 3.92 -14.40
CA TYR A 130 -12.72 2.93 -15.48
C TYR A 130 -12.04 1.64 -15.02
N ASP A 131 -12.60 0.51 -15.43
CA ASP A 131 -11.88 -0.75 -15.58
C ASP A 131 -10.94 -0.56 -16.76
N ASN A 132 -9.64 -0.59 -16.48
CA ASN A 132 -8.62 -0.38 -17.49
C ASN A 132 -8.41 -1.60 -18.41
N GLY A 133 -9.15 -2.69 -18.20
CA GLY A 133 -9.03 -3.94 -18.95
C GLY A 133 -7.86 -4.80 -18.49
N ASP A 134 -7.12 -4.33 -17.50
CA ASP A 134 -5.84 -4.86 -17.05
C ASP A 134 -5.91 -5.36 -15.60
N GLY A 135 -7.12 -5.35 -15.05
CA GLY A 135 -7.42 -5.80 -13.70
C GLY A 135 -7.32 -4.74 -12.62
N GLY A 136 -7.23 -3.47 -13.02
CA GLY A 136 -7.14 -2.33 -12.13
C GLY A 136 -8.20 -1.28 -12.41
N VAL A 137 -8.20 -0.26 -11.56
CA VAL A 137 -9.07 0.90 -11.71
C VAL A 137 -8.22 2.11 -12.02
N SER A 138 -8.57 2.80 -13.10
CA SER A 138 -7.97 4.09 -13.46
C SER A 138 -9.04 5.18 -13.46
N VAL A 139 -8.73 6.33 -12.88
CA VAL A 139 -9.65 7.46 -12.73
C VAL A 139 -9.11 8.66 -13.48
N VAL A 140 -9.93 9.18 -14.39
CA VAL A 140 -9.58 10.33 -15.23
C VAL A 140 -10.67 11.41 -15.16
N PRO A 141 -10.34 12.68 -15.43
CA PRO A 141 -11.35 13.72 -15.61
C PRO A 141 -12.36 13.36 -16.70
N ARG A 142 -13.65 13.61 -16.45
CA ARG A 142 -14.77 13.29 -17.37
C ARG A 142 -14.61 13.88 -18.77
N GLY A 143 -13.93 15.03 -18.87
CA GLY A 143 -13.67 15.70 -20.14
C GLY A 143 -12.55 15.06 -20.97
N GLU A 144 -11.80 14.13 -20.41
CA GLU A 144 -10.72 13.43 -21.09
C GLU A 144 -11.22 12.13 -21.70
N LYS A 145 -10.71 11.82 -22.89
CA LYS A 145 -11.03 10.57 -23.58
C LYS A 145 -10.20 9.44 -22.95
N PRO A 146 -10.83 8.40 -22.37
CA PRO A 146 -10.08 7.27 -21.83
C PRO A 146 -9.37 6.51 -22.97
N PRO A 147 -8.27 5.81 -22.67
CA PRO A 147 -7.66 4.84 -23.57
C PRO A 147 -8.65 3.84 -24.16
N ALA A 148 -8.32 3.30 -25.34
CA ALA A 148 -9.17 2.31 -25.99
C ALA A 148 -9.26 1.03 -25.14
N GLY A 149 -10.47 0.47 -25.02
CA GLY A 149 -10.72 -0.76 -24.27
C GLY A 149 -11.15 -0.54 -22.81
N TRP A 150 -10.92 0.66 -22.26
CA TRP A 150 -11.38 1.00 -20.91
C TRP A 150 -12.90 1.05 -20.84
N LYS A 151 -13.46 0.49 -19.77
CA LYS A 151 -14.90 0.44 -19.54
C LYS A 151 -15.27 1.26 -18.31
N PRO A 152 -16.24 2.18 -18.39
CA PRO A 152 -16.61 2.99 -17.24
C PRO A 152 -17.17 2.10 -16.12
N LEU A 153 -16.77 2.38 -14.89
CA LEU A 153 -17.31 1.78 -13.69
C LEU A 153 -18.43 2.64 -13.13
N ALA A 154 -19.42 2.01 -12.52
CA ALA A 154 -20.52 2.70 -11.86
C ALA A 154 -20.22 2.88 -10.37
N GLY A 155 -20.13 4.13 -9.89
CA GLY A 155 -20.09 4.48 -8.47
C GLY A 155 -19.14 3.63 -7.61
N HIS A 156 -19.65 3.20 -6.45
CA HIS A 156 -18.97 2.28 -5.52
C HIS A 156 -18.82 0.92 -6.19
N SER A 157 -17.70 0.71 -6.84
CA SER A 157 -17.46 -0.41 -7.76
C SER A 157 -16.39 -1.37 -7.25
N GLN A 158 -15.61 -0.98 -6.24
CA GLN A 158 -14.62 -1.84 -5.60
C GLN A 158 -15.21 -2.54 -4.37
N ASP A 159 -14.73 -3.76 -4.09
CA ASP A 159 -15.12 -4.54 -2.94
C ASP A 159 -14.53 -3.96 -1.64
N VAL A 160 -15.40 -3.28 -0.88
CA VAL A 160 -15.05 -2.64 0.39
C VAL A 160 -14.58 -3.64 1.46
N ALA A 161 -15.09 -4.88 1.45
CA ALA A 161 -14.64 -5.91 2.39
C ALA A 161 -13.22 -6.36 2.05
N LEU A 162 -12.90 -6.43 0.75
CA LEU A 162 -11.57 -6.82 0.28
C LEU A 162 -10.53 -5.72 0.54
N ILE A 163 -10.89 -4.45 0.33
CA ILE A 163 -10.08 -3.30 0.72
C ILE A 163 -9.71 -3.39 2.21
N GLN A 164 -10.71 -3.56 3.08
CA GLN A 164 -10.48 -3.67 4.52
C GLN A 164 -9.68 -4.91 4.92
N LEU A 165 -9.83 -6.03 4.20
CA LEU A 165 -8.99 -7.22 4.42
C LEU A 165 -7.53 -6.87 4.18
N GLN A 166 -7.20 -6.32 3.00
CA GLN A 166 -5.83 -5.93 2.65
C GLN A 166 -5.26 -4.94 3.66
N GLU A 167 -5.97 -3.85 3.94
CA GLU A 167 -5.55 -2.85 4.95
C GLU A 167 -5.28 -3.48 6.30
N SER A 168 -6.11 -4.45 6.73
CA SER A 168 -5.98 -5.09 8.03
C SER A 168 -4.83 -6.09 8.14
N LEU A 169 -4.37 -6.64 7.01
CA LEU A 169 -3.22 -7.52 6.92
C LEU A 169 -1.93 -6.68 6.88
N ASP A 170 -1.92 -5.61 6.08
CA ASP A 170 -0.80 -4.67 5.96
C ASP A 170 -0.59 -3.80 7.22
N ASP A 171 -1.59 -3.73 8.10
CA ASP A 171 -1.62 -2.84 9.27
C ASP A 171 -0.44 -3.00 10.25
N TYR A 172 0.26 -1.90 10.53
CA TYR A 172 1.32 -1.80 11.54
C TYR A 172 0.79 -1.70 12.98
N VAL A 173 -0.49 -1.38 13.17
CA VAL A 173 -1.08 -1.26 14.51
C VAL A 173 -1.48 -2.64 15.06
N GLY A 174 -2.15 -3.47 14.25
CA GLY A 174 -2.65 -4.78 14.64
C GLY A 174 -2.80 -5.80 13.49
N GLY A 175 -2.04 -5.63 12.41
CA GLY A 175 -1.92 -6.58 11.29
C GLY A 175 -0.64 -7.41 11.36
N LEU A 176 -0.20 -7.93 10.20
CA LEU A 176 1.02 -8.73 10.06
C LEU A 176 2.28 -7.90 10.37
N ASN A 177 2.23 -6.59 10.11
CA ASN A 177 3.35 -5.69 10.32
C ASN A 177 3.49 -5.18 11.77
N ALA A 178 2.53 -5.48 12.65
CA ALA A 178 2.53 -5.00 14.03
C ALA A 178 3.56 -5.69 14.93
N SER A 179 4.01 -6.90 14.58
CA SER A 179 5.03 -7.63 15.31
C SER A 179 5.68 -8.71 14.43
N CYS A 180 6.82 -9.26 14.86
CA CYS A 180 7.45 -10.35 14.13
C CYS A 180 6.73 -11.69 14.37
N LEU A 181 5.74 -11.99 13.54
CA LEU A 181 4.97 -13.24 13.57
C LEU A 181 5.70 -14.38 12.85
N ASP A 182 5.61 -15.59 13.39
CA ASP A 182 5.95 -16.80 12.64
C ASP A 182 4.80 -17.22 11.72
N GLY A 183 5.02 -18.24 10.88
CA GLY A 183 4.02 -18.70 9.92
C GLY A 183 2.71 -19.14 10.57
N THR A 184 2.76 -19.78 11.75
CA THR A 184 1.57 -20.25 12.47
C THR A 184 0.75 -19.09 13.01
N ALA A 185 1.40 -18.14 13.70
CA ALA A 185 0.73 -16.97 14.26
C ALA A 185 0.19 -16.05 13.17
N ALA A 186 0.92 -15.88 12.08
CA ALA A 186 0.47 -15.10 10.93
C ALA A 186 -0.72 -15.74 10.20
N THR A 187 -0.72 -17.07 10.05
CA THR A 187 -1.86 -17.82 9.49
C THR A 187 -3.10 -17.63 10.36
N ALA A 188 -2.97 -17.79 11.67
CA ALA A 188 -4.08 -17.58 12.60
C ALA A 188 -4.62 -16.14 12.58
N LEU A 189 -3.74 -15.15 12.42
CA LEU A 189 -4.15 -13.75 12.25
C LEU A 189 -4.92 -13.57 10.93
N ALA A 190 -4.40 -14.07 9.82
CA ALA A 190 -5.04 -13.95 8.51
C ALA A 190 -6.42 -14.64 8.48
N ASP A 191 -6.53 -15.86 9.02
CA ASP A 191 -7.80 -16.58 9.17
C ASP A 191 -8.83 -15.76 9.98
N ALA A 192 -8.38 -15.13 11.07
CA ALA A 192 -9.26 -14.28 11.88
C ALA A 192 -9.74 -13.04 11.11
N LYS A 193 -8.90 -12.42 10.26
CA LYS A 193 -9.29 -11.29 9.41
C LYS A 193 -10.26 -11.75 8.30
N LEU A 194 -9.97 -12.86 7.62
CA LEU A 194 -10.86 -13.45 6.62
C LEU A 194 -12.25 -13.72 7.19
N ALA A 195 -12.31 -14.37 8.36
CA ALA A 195 -13.56 -14.63 9.07
C ALA A 195 -14.29 -13.34 9.46
N ARG A 196 -13.56 -12.33 9.96
CA ARG A 196 -14.13 -11.02 10.33
C ARG A 196 -14.82 -10.33 9.14
N PHE A 197 -14.23 -10.43 7.94
CA PHE A 197 -14.76 -9.77 6.74
C PHE A 197 -15.64 -10.68 5.86
N GLY A 198 -15.98 -11.88 6.33
CA GLY A 198 -16.94 -12.76 5.66
C GLY A 198 -16.37 -13.61 4.52
N PHE A 199 -15.05 -13.70 4.38
CA PHE A 199 -14.36 -14.49 3.35
C PHE A 199 -14.29 -15.98 3.72
N SER A 200 -15.46 -16.58 3.91
CA SER A 200 -15.58 -18.01 4.24
C SER A 200 -15.10 -18.89 3.08
N GLY A 201 -14.35 -19.95 3.39
CA GLY A 201 -13.84 -20.91 2.39
C GLY A 201 -12.54 -20.49 1.71
N TRP A 202 -11.98 -19.32 2.06
CA TRP A 202 -10.66 -18.91 1.60
C TRP A 202 -9.56 -19.75 2.25
N THR A 203 -8.44 -19.88 1.54
CA THR A 203 -7.27 -20.63 2.01
C THR A 203 -6.13 -19.67 2.34
N VAL A 204 -5.46 -19.88 3.47
CA VAL A 204 -4.22 -19.19 3.80
C VAL A 204 -3.04 -20.13 3.55
N THR A 205 -2.04 -19.65 2.81
CA THR A 205 -0.80 -20.38 2.58
C THR A 205 0.40 -19.54 3.00
N VAL A 206 1.51 -20.19 3.35
CA VAL A 206 2.77 -19.49 3.66
C VAL A 206 3.79 -19.89 2.60
N ARG A 207 4.37 -18.90 1.93
CA ARG A 207 5.44 -19.14 0.95
C ARG A 207 6.66 -19.72 1.66
N SER A 208 7.13 -20.87 1.17
CA SER A 208 8.36 -21.47 1.69
C SER A 208 9.55 -20.59 1.33
N THR A 209 10.28 -20.09 2.32
CA THR A 209 11.57 -19.43 2.09
C THR A 209 12.67 -20.48 2.04
N SER A 210 13.40 -20.52 0.93
CA SER A 210 14.58 -21.38 0.74
C SER A 210 15.83 -20.86 1.47
N SER A 211 15.68 -19.89 2.37
CA SER A 211 16.80 -19.22 3.04
C SER A 211 17.45 -20.14 4.08
N GLY A 212 18.41 -20.94 3.64
CA GLY A 212 19.29 -21.80 4.45
C GLY A 212 20.23 -21.07 5.41
N THR A 213 20.00 -19.77 5.65
CA THR A 213 20.70 -18.95 6.62
C THR A 213 19.77 -18.81 7.83
N GLY A 214 20.13 -19.36 9.00
CA GLY A 214 19.30 -19.41 10.22
C GLY A 214 18.92 -18.07 10.87
N ALA A 215 18.71 -17.02 10.08
CA ALA A 215 18.11 -15.78 10.49
C ALA A 215 16.61 -15.99 10.75
N ARG A 216 16.09 -15.34 11.80
CA ARG A 216 14.66 -15.30 12.09
C ARG A 216 13.95 -14.58 10.93
N THR A 217 12.94 -15.23 10.34
CA THR A 217 12.03 -14.62 9.36
C THR A 217 10.73 -14.22 10.06
N CYS A 218 10.20 -13.05 9.72
CA CYS A 218 8.88 -12.60 10.16
C CYS A 218 7.94 -12.67 8.95
N VAL A 219 6.70 -13.11 9.14
CA VAL A 219 5.68 -12.90 8.11
C VAL A 219 5.16 -11.48 8.24
N ALA A 220 5.45 -10.63 7.25
CA ALA A 220 5.11 -9.20 7.27
C ALA A 220 4.61 -8.68 5.92
N SER A 221 4.26 -9.58 5.00
CA SER A 221 3.71 -9.25 3.69
C SER A 221 2.78 -10.38 3.27
N ASP A 222 1.82 -10.03 2.42
CA ASP A 222 0.85 -10.95 1.87
C ASP A 222 0.55 -10.62 0.40
N VAL A 223 -0.11 -11.56 -0.25
CA VAL A 223 -0.78 -11.38 -1.53
C VAL A 223 -2.18 -11.95 -1.38
N VAL A 224 -3.18 -11.10 -1.55
CA VAL A 224 -4.59 -11.49 -1.57
C VAL A 224 -4.99 -11.75 -3.02
N GLU A 225 -5.44 -12.97 -3.33
CA GLU A 225 -5.83 -13.40 -4.68
C GLU A 225 -7.32 -13.80 -4.71
N PRO A 226 -8.25 -12.84 -4.92
CA PRO A 226 -9.69 -13.09 -4.87
C PRO A 226 -10.18 -14.16 -5.85
N ALA A 227 -9.66 -14.15 -7.08
CA ALA A 227 -10.00 -15.14 -8.09
C ALA A 227 -9.67 -16.59 -7.67
N LYS A 228 -8.67 -16.78 -6.79
CA LYS A 228 -8.29 -18.08 -6.22
C LYS A 228 -8.77 -18.28 -4.79
N GLN A 229 -9.43 -17.29 -4.20
CA GLN A 229 -9.84 -17.27 -2.80
C GLN A 229 -8.68 -17.65 -1.87
N THR A 230 -7.49 -17.09 -2.13
CA THR A 230 -6.25 -17.44 -1.41
C THR A 230 -5.59 -16.19 -0.85
N VAL A 231 -5.04 -16.30 0.36
CA VAL A 231 -4.08 -15.35 0.91
C VAL A 231 -2.72 -16.06 1.01
N THR A 232 -1.73 -15.55 0.29
CA THR A 232 -0.36 -16.06 0.33
C THR A 232 0.48 -15.16 1.23
N LEU A 233 0.86 -15.69 2.39
CA LEU A 233 1.73 -15.02 3.36
C LEU A 233 3.19 -15.17 2.96
N ILE A 234 3.93 -14.06 2.99
CA ILE A 234 5.33 -14.00 2.55
C ILE A 234 6.22 -13.71 3.75
N PRO A 235 7.06 -14.67 4.18
CA PRO A 235 8.08 -14.40 5.17
C PRO A 235 9.13 -13.43 4.62
N THR A 236 9.34 -12.33 5.33
CA THR A 236 10.38 -11.34 5.08
C THR A 236 11.46 -11.43 6.17
N GLY A 237 12.65 -10.89 5.90
CA GLY A 237 13.69 -10.79 6.92
C GLY A 237 13.29 -9.78 7.99
N VAL A 238 13.70 -9.99 9.24
CA VAL A 238 13.51 -8.96 10.28
C VAL A 238 14.28 -7.70 9.85
N PRO A 239 13.64 -6.53 9.77
CA PRO A 239 14.36 -5.28 9.53
C PRO A 239 15.41 -5.09 10.64
N ALA A 240 16.69 -5.06 10.27
CA ALA A 240 17.75 -4.70 11.19
C ALA A 240 17.89 -3.18 11.19
N GLY A 241 17.50 -2.52 12.27
CA GLY A 241 17.60 -1.06 12.33
C GLY A 241 17.02 -0.43 13.60
N PRO A 242 17.25 0.87 13.80
CA PRO A 242 16.50 1.64 14.79
C PRO A 242 15.02 1.64 14.43
N GLU A 243 14.18 1.83 15.44
CA GLU A 243 12.75 2.03 15.26
C GLU A 243 12.51 3.21 14.30
N THR A 244 11.63 2.97 13.35
CA THR A 244 11.21 3.95 12.34
C THR A 244 10.05 4.81 12.86
N THR A 245 9.82 5.97 12.25
CA THR A 245 8.75 6.87 12.69
C THR A 245 7.34 6.26 12.53
N PHE A 246 7.12 5.41 11.53
CA PHE A 246 5.85 4.69 11.36
C PHE A 246 5.64 3.65 12.48
N GLN A 247 6.69 2.92 12.89
CA GLN A 247 6.59 2.02 14.05
C GLN A 247 6.22 2.79 15.33
N GLN A 248 6.82 3.95 15.55
CA GLN A 248 6.48 4.81 16.69
C GLN A 248 5.04 5.32 16.64
N LEU A 249 4.53 5.64 15.45
CA LEU A 249 3.14 6.05 15.27
C LEU A 249 2.21 4.87 15.59
N ALA A 250 2.46 3.71 15.01
CA ALA A 250 1.68 2.51 15.26
C ALA A 250 1.62 2.16 16.76
N ASP A 251 2.76 2.23 17.44
CA ASP A 251 2.89 2.07 18.89
C ASP A 251 1.98 3.04 19.67
N LYS A 252 1.95 4.32 19.28
CA LYS A 252 1.05 5.34 19.87
C LYS A 252 -0.42 5.11 19.53
N LEU A 253 -0.75 4.49 18.40
CA LEU A 253 -2.12 4.22 17.97
C LEU A 253 -2.72 2.96 18.62
N ARG A 254 -1.90 1.97 19.02
CA ARG A 254 -2.39 0.72 19.65
C ARG A 254 -3.35 0.92 20.82
N PRO A 255 -3.13 1.84 21.77
CA PRO A 255 -4.09 2.09 22.83
C PRO A 255 -5.45 2.61 22.33
N ALA A 256 -5.48 3.37 21.23
CA ALA A 256 -6.71 3.88 20.64
C ALA A 256 -7.58 2.77 20.05
N THR A 257 -6.97 1.75 19.43
CA THR A 257 -7.72 0.60 18.88
C THR A 257 -8.38 -0.29 19.93
N LYS A 258 -8.07 -0.09 21.23
CA LYS A 258 -8.72 -0.78 22.34
C LYS A 258 -9.93 -0.02 22.89
N ARG A 259 -10.10 1.24 22.48
CA ARG A 259 -11.23 2.08 22.87
C ARG A 259 -12.30 1.97 21.78
N CYS A 260 -13.56 1.86 22.18
CA CYS A 260 -14.66 1.94 21.24
C CYS A 260 -14.95 3.42 20.94
N GLU A 261 -14.22 3.99 19.98
CA GLU A 261 -14.33 5.40 19.58
C GLU A 261 -15.27 5.58 18.38
N SER A 262 -15.98 6.70 18.31
CA SER A 262 -16.61 7.18 17.05
C SER A 262 -15.53 7.61 16.05
N LEU A 263 -15.87 7.73 14.76
CA LEU A 263 -14.95 8.20 13.73
C LEU A 263 -14.26 9.54 14.06
N PRO A 264 -14.96 10.61 14.49
CA PRO A 264 -14.30 11.88 14.82
C PRO A 264 -13.30 11.77 15.98
N ALA A 265 -13.61 10.95 16.98
CA ALA A 265 -12.72 10.70 18.12
C ALA A 265 -11.46 9.93 17.71
N ALA A 266 -11.60 8.89 16.88
CA ALA A 266 -10.47 8.14 16.35
C ALA A 266 -9.57 9.00 15.45
N VAL A 267 -10.15 9.85 14.61
CA VAL A 267 -9.41 10.84 13.81
C VAL A 267 -8.62 11.81 14.70
N ALA A 268 -9.22 12.29 15.79
CA ALA A 268 -8.52 13.14 16.76
C ALA A 268 -7.36 12.39 17.45
N SER A 269 -7.57 11.12 17.84
CA SER A 269 -6.53 10.25 18.39
C SER A 269 -5.34 10.10 17.42
N VAL A 270 -5.61 9.88 16.12
CA VAL A 270 -4.56 9.78 15.10
C VAL A 270 -3.77 11.08 14.98
N ARG A 271 -4.46 12.22 14.85
CA ARG A 271 -3.80 13.53 14.70
C ARG A 271 -2.95 13.90 15.92
N ALA A 272 -3.42 13.57 17.13
CA ALA A 272 -2.67 13.79 18.35
C ALA A 272 -1.39 12.92 18.38
N ALA A 273 -1.51 11.62 18.08
CA ALA A 273 -0.38 10.71 18.03
C ALA A 273 0.66 11.12 16.98
N ALA A 274 0.21 11.55 15.79
CA ALA A 274 1.07 12.06 14.73
C ALA A 274 1.77 13.36 15.14
N SER A 275 1.05 14.32 15.71
CA SER A 275 1.61 15.60 16.17
C SER A 275 2.69 15.41 17.24
N ASP A 276 2.52 14.46 18.16
CA ASP A 276 3.54 14.13 19.17
C ASP A 276 4.87 13.67 18.57
N LEU A 277 4.83 13.09 17.37
CA LEU A 277 5.99 12.61 16.61
C LEU A 277 6.53 13.66 15.63
N GLY A 278 5.94 14.86 15.60
CA GLY A 278 6.28 15.89 14.62
C GLY A 278 5.81 15.59 13.20
N LEU A 279 4.85 14.67 13.04
CA LEU A 279 4.22 14.35 11.77
C LEU A 279 3.06 15.34 11.49
N SER A 280 2.90 15.75 10.24
CA SER A 280 1.78 16.55 9.75
C SER A 280 1.32 16.13 8.35
N GLU A 281 0.02 16.26 8.11
CA GLU A 281 -0.62 16.08 6.79
C GLU A 281 -0.10 17.15 5.81
N SER A 282 0.09 18.39 6.27
CA SER A 282 0.57 19.51 5.44
C SER A 282 2.01 19.36 4.94
N ALA A 283 2.88 18.71 5.72
CA ALA A 283 4.23 18.37 5.29
C ALA A 283 4.29 17.02 4.55
N ARG A 284 3.13 16.36 4.34
CA ARG A 284 3.01 15.03 3.71
C ARG A 284 3.93 13.98 4.34
N THR A 285 4.04 14.04 5.66
CA THR A 285 4.78 13.03 6.44
C THR A 285 3.90 11.84 6.83
N TYR A 286 2.58 12.04 6.74
CA TYR A 286 1.56 10.99 6.72
C TYR A 286 0.32 11.53 5.98
N GLU A 287 -0.57 10.63 5.59
CA GLU A 287 -1.88 10.91 5.01
C GLU A 287 -2.95 10.24 5.86
N LEU A 288 -4.05 10.95 6.10
CA LEU A 288 -5.18 10.48 6.88
C LEU A 288 -6.42 10.42 5.99
N ASP A 289 -7.02 9.25 5.94
CA ASP A 289 -8.27 8.96 5.26
C ASP A 289 -9.31 8.55 6.30
N ALA A 290 -10.50 9.16 6.23
CA ALA A 290 -11.58 8.95 7.17
C ALA A 290 -12.84 8.55 6.41
N VAL A 291 -13.32 7.32 6.66
CA VAL A 291 -14.48 6.75 5.98
C VAL A 291 -15.59 6.50 6.98
N THR A 292 -16.74 7.13 6.74
CA THR A 292 -17.95 6.88 7.55
C THR A 292 -18.50 5.49 7.25
N ASP A 293 -18.73 4.71 8.30
CA ASP A 293 -19.35 3.39 8.25
C ASP A 293 -20.22 3.18 9.49
N ASP A 294 -21.49 3.57 9.38
CA ASP A 294 -22.46 3.50 10.48
C ASP A 294 -22.93 2.06 10.76
N SER A 295 -22.47 1.07 9.99
CA SER A 295 -22.67 -0.34 10.31
C SER A 295 -21.73 -0.81 11.42
N LEU A 296 -20.61 -0.10 11.65
CA LEU A 296 -19.64 -0.40 12.68
C LEU A 296 -20.05 0.22 14.02
N ARG A 297 -19.80 -0.53 15.10
CA ARG A 297 -20.03 -0.03 16.47
C ARG A 297 -18.94 0.91 16.97
N CYS A 298 -17.73 0.74 16.46
CA CYS A 298 -16.53 1.45 16.87
C CYS A 298 -15.67 1.69 15.63
N ALA A 299 -14.87 2.75 15.65
CA ALA A 299 -13.89 3.00 14.62
C ALA A 299 -12.75 1.96 14.65
N SER A 300 -12.27 1.60 13.47
CA SER A 300 -11.03 0.86 13.23
C SER A 300 -9.98 1.84 12.69
N ILE A 301 -8.72 1.63 13.07
CA ILE A 301 -7.57 2.41 12.60
C ILE A 301 -6.59 1.41 11.98
N TYR A 302 -6.16 1.68 10.75
CA TYR A 302 -5.18 0.90 10.01
C TYR A 302 -4.04 1.82 9.60
N GLU A 303 -2.80 1.42 9.87
CA GLU A 303 -1.61 2.13 9.41
C GLU A 303 -0.86 1.29 8.39
N THR A 304 -0.65 1.80 7.18
CA THR A 304 0.12 1.13 6.12
C THR A 304 1.24 2.05 5.61
N VAL A 305 2.28 1.47 5.00
CA VAL A 305 3.47 2.23 4.56
C VAL A 305 3.85 1.87 3.14
N GLY A 306 3.77 2.84 2.23
CA GLY A 306 4.06 2.69 0.80
C GLY A 306 5.00 3.77 0.25
N GLY A 307 5.79 4.43 1.10
CA GLY A 307 6.61 5.60 0.76
C GLY A 307 6.17 6.88 1.48
N THR A 308 4.89 6.94 1.85
CA THR A 308 4.36 7.76 2.94
C THR A 308 3.65 6.84 3.95
N ILE A 309 3.34 7.37 5.12
CA ILE A 309 2.51 6.71 6.12
C ILE A 309 1.06 6.98 5.76
N PHE A 310 0.26 5.95 5.49
CA PHE A 310 -1.17 6.07 5.27
C PHE A 310 -1.90 5.58 6.53
N VAL A 311 -2.80 6.39 7.05
CA VAL A 311 -3.67 6.03 8.17
C VAL A 311 -5.11 6.08 7.71
N ASN A 312 -5.75 4.91 7.62
CA ASN A 312 -7.16 4.77 7.31
C ASN A 312 -7.95 4.60 8.62
N VAL A 313 -8.94 5.48 8.84
CA VAL A 313 -9.87 5.40 9.96
C VAL A 313 -11.28 5.18 9.42
N ARG A 314 -11.90 4.08 9.83
CA ARG A 314 -13.26 3.72 9.40
C ARG A 314 -14.16 3.50 10.61
N GLY A 315 -15.31 4.15 10.68
CA GLY A 315 -16.20 4.00 11.84
C GLY A 315 -17.49 4.82 11.74
N PRO A 316 -18.36 4.72 12.77
CA PRO A 316 -19.63 5.44 12.78
C PRO A 316 -19.41 6.95 12.93
N SER A 317 -20.27 7.77 12.32
CA SER A 317 -20.13 9.23 12.35
C SER A 317 -20.20 9.84 13.76
N GLY A 318 -20.86 9.15 14.69
CA GLY A 318 -21.13 9.61 16.06
C GLY A 318 -22.60 9.49 16.44
#